data_AF-A0A8S0TP30-F1
#
_entry.id   AF-A0A8S0TP30-F1
#
_cell.length_a   1.000
_cell.length_b   1.000
_cell.length_c   1.000
_cell.angle_alpha   90.00
_cell.angle_beta   90.00
_cell.angle_gamma   90.00
#
_symmetry.space_group_name_H-M   'P 1'
#
loop_
_entity.id
_entity.type
_entity.pdbx_description
1 polymer ?
#
loop_
_entity_poly.entity_id
_entity_poly.type
_entity_poly.pdbx_seq_one_letter_code
_entity_poly.pdbx_strand_id
1 'polypeptide(L)'
;MDSGRAECFKDRTDVQCLHRLQKVLNLELFKGPWSREEDEIIVDLVKKFGPKKWSTIAQYLPGRIGKQCRERWHNHLNPGINKEAWTQEEELALIHAHQIYGNKWA
;
A
#
# COMPACT_ATOMS: atom_id res chain seq x y z
N MET A 1 -6.23 39.43 19.45
CA MET A 1 -6.13 38.27 20.37
C MET A 1 -6.64 37.09 19.61
N ASP A 2 -5.74 36.31 19.01
CA ASP A 2 -6.11 35.06 18.33
C ASP A 2 -5.07 34.02 18.71
N SER A 3 -5.28 33.45 19.90
CA SER A 3 -4.40 32.49 20.55
C SER A 3 -5.28 31.29 20.87
N GLY A 4 -5.12 30.22 20.09
CA GLY A 4 -5.78 28.96 20.39
C GLY A 4 -5.92 28.05 19.20
N ARG A 5 -4.86 27.28 18.89
CA ARG A 5 -4.89 25.85 18.46
C ARG A 5 -3.57 25.48 17.79
N ALA A 6 -2.47 25.36 18.56
CA ALA A 6 -1.34 24.45 18.24
C ALA A 6 -0.24 24.49 19.33
N GLU A 7 -0.58 24.32 20.61
CA GLU A 7 0.46 24.11 21.64
C GLU A 7 0.76 22.61 21.91
N CYS A 8 0.35 21.71 21.03
CA CYS A 8 0.43 20.26 21.30
C CYS A 8 1.73 19.59 20.81
N PHE A 9 2.52 20.21 19.93
CA PHE A 9 3.74 19.58 19.37
C PHE A 9 4.87 20.60 19.18
N LYS A 10 5.76 20.73 20.18
CA LYS A 10 6.85 21.73 20.19
C LYS A 10 7.89 21.57 19.06
N ASP A 11 8.00 20.36 18.48
CA ASP A 11 8.99 20.03 17.44
C ASP A 11 8.38 19.76 16.05
N ARG A 12 7.10 20.10 15.84
CA ARG A 12 6.41 19.83 14.57
C ARG A 12 5.87 21.10 13.97
N THR A 13 6.12 21.29 12.67
CA THR A 13 5.60 22.45 11.93
C THR A 13 4.14 22.23 11.56
N ASP A 14 3.41 23.32 11.32
CA ASP A 14 2.00 23.26 10.89
C ASP A 14 1.82 22.45 9.60
N VAL A 15 2.80 22.47 8.68
CA VAL A 15 2.80 21.65 7.47
C VAL A 15 2.96 20.16 7.79
N GLN A 16 3.80 19.80 8.76
CA GLN A 16 3.96 18.40 9.19
C GLN A 16 2.69 17.91 9.90
N CYS A 17 2.10 18.74 10.74
CA CYS A 17 0.81 18.48 11.37
C CYS A 17 -0.29 18.35 10.31
N LEU A 18 -0.37 19.23 9.32
CA LEU A 18 -1.34 19.17 8.22
C LEU A 18 -1.16 17.92 7.35
N HIS A 19 0.07 17.57 6.96
CA HIS A 19 0.33 16.32 6.22
C HIS A 19 -0.03 15.08 7.04
N ARG A 20 0.25 15.09 8.34
CA ARG A 20 -0.15 14.01 9.25
C ARG A 20 -1.67 13.97 9.37
N LEU A 21 -2.31 15.12 9.49
CA LEU A 21 -3.76 15.29 9.60
C LEU A 21 -4.46 14.80 8.35
N GLN A 22 -3.98 15.16 7.15
CA GLN A 22 -4.50 14.66 5.88
C GLN A 22 -4.36 13.13 5.75
N LYS A 23 -3.29 12.55 6.29
CA LYS A 23 -3.08 11.08 6.28
C LYS A 23 -3.87 10.33 7.36
N VAL A 24 -4.15 10.96 8.50
CA VAL A 24 -4.78 10.34 9.68
C VAL A 24 -6.28 10.62 9.75
N LEU A 25 -6.70 11.85 9.43
CA LEU A 25 -8.08 12.33 9.39
C LEU A 25 -8.69 12.35 7.99
N ASN A 26 -8.06 11.75 6.97
CA ASN A 26 -8.84 11.39 5.79
C ASN A 26 -9.88 10.36 6.24
N LEU A 27 -11.03 10.84 6.70
CA LEU A 27 -12.19 10.05 7.10
C LEU A 27 -12.74 9.25 5.91
N GLU A 28 -12.32 9.61 4.70
CA GLU A 28 -12.58 8.89 3.46
C GLU A 28 -11.57 7.76 3.16
N LEU A 29 -10.45 7.62 3.91
CA LEU A 29 -9.51 6.51 3.72
C LEU A 29 -10.18 5.19 4.08
N PHE A 30 -10.57 4.44 3.05
CA PHE A 30 -11.23 3.16 3.20
C PHE A 30 -10.19 2.09 3.57
N LYS A 31 -10.32 1.58 4.80
CA LYS A 31 -9.52 0.45 5.33
C LYS A 31 -10.20 -0.90 5.13
N GLY A 32 -11.37 -0.93 4.48
CA GLY A 32 -12.12 -2.15 4.24
C GLY A 32 -11.57 -3.01 3.10
N PRO A 33 -12.21 -4.16 2.85
CA PRO A 33 -11.80 -5.11 1.80
C PRO A 33 -11.82 -4.45 0.43
N TRP A 34 -11.05 -4.99 -0.51
CA TRP A 34 -11.07 -4.56 -1.91
C TRP A 34 -12.32 -5.10 -2.60
N SER A 35 -13.06 -4.22 -3.25
CA SER A 35 -14.15 -4.64 -4.13
C SER A 35 -13.59 -5.14 -5.47
N ARG A 36 -14.41 -5.88 -6.21
CA ARG A 36 -14.04 -6.37 -7.54
C ARG A 36 -13.86 -5.21 -8.51
N GLU A 37 -14.70 -4.19 -8.42
CA GLU A 37 -14.67 -3.00 -9.24
C GLU A 37 -13.37 -2.22 -9.00
N GLU A 38 -12.94 -2.10 -7.74
CA GLU A 38 -11.64 -1.50 -7.41
C GLU A 38 -10.47 -2.29 -8.03
N ASP A 39 -10.51 -3.63 -7.96
CA ASP A 39 -9.50 -4.49 -8.56
C ASP A 39 -9.45 -4.31 -10.09
N GLU A 40 -10.60 -4.27 -10.75
CA GLU A 40 -10.72 -4.05 -12.20
C GLU A 40 -10.11 -2.70 -12.62
N ILE A 41 -10.41 -1.63 -11.87
CA ILE A 41 -9.80 -0.30 -12.08
C ILE A 41 -8.28 -0.36 -11.94
N ILE A 42 -7.76 -1.00 -10.89
CA ILE A 42 -6.30 -1.14 -10.71
C ILE A 42 -5.68 -1.87 -11.91
N VAL A 43 -6.27 -3.00 -12.30
CA VAL A 43 -5.77 -3.81 -13.41
C VAL A 43 -5.70 -3.00 -14.70
N ASP A 44 -6.76 -2.29 -15.04
CA ASP A 44 -6.82 -1.53 -16.30
C ASP A 44 -5.90 -0.32 -16.30
N LEU A 45 -5.80 0.39 -15.18
CA LEU A 45 -4.88 1.52 -15.08
C LEU A 45 -3.41 1.07 -15.03
N VAL A 46 -3.09 -0.08 -14.45
CA VAL A 46 -1.75 -0.67 -14.54
C VAL A 46 -1.42 -1.11 -15.96
N LYS A 47 -2.37 -1.71 -16.70
CA LYS A 47 -2.18 -2.00 -18.13
C LYS A 47 -1.90 -0.72 -18.93
N LYS A 48 -2.60 0.37 -18.62
CA LYS A 48 -2.48 1.66 -19.32
C LYS A 48 -1.21 2.43 -18.98
N PHE A 49 -0.81 2.48 -17.72
CA PHE A 49 0.25 3.37 -17.22
C PHE A 49 1.50 2.65 -16.72
N GLY A 50 1.44 1.33 -16.58
CA GLY A 50 2.46 0.49 -15.94
C GLY A 50 2.40 0.51 -14.41
N PRO A 51 3.02 -0.50 -13.75
CA PRO A 51 2.98 -0.69 -12.29
C PRO A 51 3.98 0.23 -11.56
N LYS A 52 3.94 1.53 -11.85
CA LYS A 52 4.84 2.55 -11.26
C LYS A 52 4.10 3.81 -10.81
N LYS A 53 3.00 4.17 -11.50
CA LYS A 53 2.29 5.44 -11.28
C LYS A 53 1.16 5.31 -10.24
N TRP A 54 1.49 4.82 -9.04
CA TRP A 54 0.50 4.49 -8.01
C TRP A 54 -0.30 5.68 -7.49
N SER A 55 0.34 6.86 -7.36
CA SER A 55 -0.37 8.08 -6.98
C SER A 55 -1.38 8.53 -8.03
N THR A 56 -1.13 8.27 -9.32
CA THR A 56 -2.08 8.52 -10.40
C THR A 56 -3.22 7.51 -10.38
N ILE A 57 -2.92 6.23 -10.19
CA ILE A 57 -3.93 5.16 -10.09
C ILE A 57 -4.90 5.44 -8.94
N ALA A 58 -4.38 5.84 -7.77
CA ALA A 58 -5.20 6.14 -6.60
C ALA A 58 -6.20 7.30 -6.79
N GLN A 59 -5.98 8.21 -7.74
CA GLN A 59 -6.94 9.29 -8.04
C GLN A 59 -8.27 8.76 -8.60
N TYR A 60 -8.29 7.53 -9.11
CA TYR A 60 -9.48 6.86 -9.64
C TYR A 60 -10.16 5.94 -8.61
N LEU A 61 -9.61 5.85 -7.40
CA LEU A 61 -10.09 4.95 -6.35
C LEU A 61 -10.38 5.77 -5.08
N PRO A 62 -11.60 6.32 -4.96
CA PRO A 62 -12.00 7.11 -3.79
C PRO A 62 -11.68 6.36 -2.50
N GLY A 63 -10.99 7.04 -1.58
CA GLY A 63 -10.61 6.44 -0.30
C GLY A 63 -9.43 5.47 -0.32
N ARG A 64 -8.81 5.20 -1.49
CA ARG A 64 -7.55 4.44 -1.56
C ARG A 64 -6.38 5.37 -1.83
N ILE A 65 -5.22 5.05 -1.27
CA ILE A 65 -3.96 5.73 -1.56
C ILE A 65 -3.02 4.87 -2.40
N GLY A 66 -2.04 5.52 -3.03
CA GLY A 66 -1.10 4.83 -3.93
C GLY A 66 -0.37 3.66 -3.28
N LYS A 67 -0.01 3.77 -1.98
CA LYS A 67 0.59 2.66 -1.24
C LYS A 67 -0.32 1.41 -1.23
N GLN A 68 -1.61 1.59 -0.95
CA GLN A 68 -2.58 0.50 -0.93
C GLN A 68 -2.75 -0.11 -2.32
N CYS A 69 -2.83 0.72 -3.36
CA CYS A 69 -2.94 0.24 -4.75
C CYS A 69 -1.72 -0.60 -5.16
N ARG A 70 -0.51 -0.15 -4.79
CA ARG A 70 0.74 -0.88 -5.03
C ARG A 70 0.72 -2.25 -4.34
N GLU A 71 0.42 -2.27 -3.04
CA GLU A 71 0.37 -3.50 -2.25
C GLU A 71 -0.67 -4.47 -2.83
N ARG A 72 -1.87 -3.98 -3.18
CA ARG A 72 -2.92 -4.79 -3.79
C ARG A 72 -2.47 -5.42 -5.10
N TRP A 73 -1.83 -4.64 -5.98
CA TRP A 73 -1.31 -5.16 -7.25
C TRP A 73 -0.26 -6.25 -7.04
N HIS A 74 0.79 -5.96 -6.28
CA HIS A 74 1.93 -6.87 -6.14
C HIS A 74 1.62 -8.14 -5.34
N ASN A 75 0.62 -8.11 -4.46
CA ASN A 75 0.29 -9.26 -3.62
C ASN A 75 -0.88 -10.10 -4.16
N HIS A 76 -1.75 -9.54 -5.00
CA HIS A 76 -2.99 -10.24 -5.39
C HIS A 76 -3.33 -10.18 -6.88
N LEU A 77 -3.12 -9.03 -7.55
CA LEU A 77 -3.65 -8.79 -8.90
C LEU A 77 -2.65 -9.02 -10.03
N ASN A 78 -1.35 -8.93 -9.74
CA ASN A 78 -0.33 -9.13 -10.76
C ASN A 78 -0.41 -10.57 -11.32
N PRO A 79 -0.64 -10.76 -12.64
CA PRO A 79 -0.71 -12.09 -13.25
C PRO A 79 0.57 -12.91 -13.09
N GLY A 80 1.71 -12.27 -12.85
CA GLY A 80 2.98 -12.94 -12.59
C GLY A 80 3.13 -13.54 -11.18
N ILE A 81 2.12 -13.44 -10.32
CA ILE A 81 2.12 -14.08 -9.00
C ILE A 81 1.82 -15.57 -9.17
N ASN A 82 2.74 -16.42 -8.72
CA ASN A 82 2.47 -17.86 -8.59
C ASN A 82 1.49 -18.09 -7.43
N LYS A 83 0.37 -18.77 -7.71
CA LYS A 83 -0.69 -19.09 -6.74
C LYS A 83 -0.82 -20.59 -6.49
N GLU A 84 0.05 -21.40 -7.09
CA GLU A 84 0.07 -22.84 -6.92
C GLU A 84 0.57 -23.24 -5.52
N ALA A 85 0.33 -24.50 -5.16
CA ALA A 85 0.90 -25.06 -3.94
C ALA A 85 2.43 -25.11 -4.02
N TRP A 86 3.09 -24.92 -2.89
CA TRP A 86 4.54 -25.07 -2.78
C TRP A 86 4.95 -26.49 -3.12
N THR A 87 5.96 -26.65 -3.98
CA THR A 87 6.55 -27.97 -4.21
C THR A 87 7.50 -28.34 -3.08
N GLN A 88 7.77 -29.64 -2.92
CA GLN A 88 8.70 -30.13 -1.91
C GLN A 88 10.10 -29.50 -2.07
N GLU A 89 10.54 -29.28 -3.31
CA GLU A 89 11.82 -28.66 -3.64
C GLU A 89 11.86 -27.19 -3.21
N GLU A 90 10.77 -26.45 -3.46
CA GLU A 90 10.65 -25.05 -3.05
C GLU A 90 10.63 -24.92 -1.52
N GLU A 91 9.94 -25.83 -0.82
CA GLU A 91 9.96 -25.88 0.65
C GLU A 91 11.37 -26.16 1.20
N LEU A 92 12.10 -27.12 0.61
CA LEU A 92 13.48 -27.41 1.02
C LEU A 92 14.40 -26.22 0.78
N ALA A 93 14.26 -25.55 -0.36
CA ALA A 93 15.01 -24.34 -0.67
C ALA A 93 14.71 -23.21 0.33
N LEU A 94 13.44 -23.06 0.71
CA LEU A 94 12.98 -22.09 1.71
C LEU A 94 13.61 -22.36 3.08
N ILE A 95 13.60 -23.61 3.55
CA ILE A 95 14.20 -24.02 4.82
C ILE A 95 15.71 -23.72 4.81
N HIS A 96 16.41 -24.09 3.74
CA HIS A 96 17.84 -23.87 3.62
C HIS A 96 18.19 -22.37 3.59
N ALA A 97 17.43 -21.57 2.84
CA ALA A 97 17.60 -20.12 2.82
C ALA A 97 17.38 -19.51 4.21
N HIS A 98 16.36 -19.96 4.95
CA HIS A 98 16.12 -19.49 6.31
C HIS A 98 17.27 -19.87 7.27
N GLN A 99 17.84 -21.07 7.16
CA GLN A 99 18.99 -21.47 7.98
C GLN A 99 20.21 -20.56 7.77
N ILE A 100 20.44 -20.10 6.54
CA ILE A 100 21.58 -19.24 6.21
C ILE A 100 21.32 -17.78 6.58
N TYR A 101 20.14 -17.24 6.23
CA TYR A 101 19.88 -15.80 6.28
C TYR A 101 18.93 -15.36 7.40
N GLY A 102 18.18 -16.30 7.99
CA GLY A 102 17.12 -16.03 8.97
C GLY A 102 15.91 -15.31 8.34
N ASN A 103 15.18 -14.54 9.15
CA ASN A 103 13.95 -13.85 8.73
C ASN A 103 14.20 -12.48 8.06
N LYS A 104 15.09 -12.42 7.05
CA LYS A 104 15.45 -11.19 6.32
C LYS A 104 14.86 -11.15 4.91
N TRP A 105 13.53 -11.10 4.80
CA TRP A 105 12.79 -11.25 3.53
C TRP A 105 12.17 -9.94 3.02
N ALA A 106 12.52 -8.79 3.61
CA ALA A 106 11.94 -7.47 3.32
C ALA A 106 12.99 -6.36 3.33
#